data_AF-A0A0L8HI67-F1
#
_entry.id   AF-A0A0L8HI67-F1
#
_cell.length_a   1.000
_cell.length_b   1.000
_cell.length_c   1.000
_cell.angle_alpha   90.00
_cell.angle_beta   90.00
_cell.angle_gamma   90.00
#
_symmetry.space_group_name_H-M   'P 1'
#
loop_
_entity.id
_entity.type
_entity.pdbx_description
1 polymer ?
#
loop_
_entity_poly.entity_id
_entity_poly.type
_entity_poly.pdbx_seq_one_letter_code
_entity_poly.pdbx_strand_id
1 'polypeptide(L)' 'QANTSSIGMIVIRNRMHWVGHLARMEDDRLPKQLFYGELQRGKRLRHKPKKRFSDAVKSYLKALNVKVENWEEMTQD' A
#
# COMPACT_ATOMS: atom_id res chain seq x y z
N GLN A 1 -29.92 7.09 -9.78
CA GLN A 1 -28.51 7.54 -9.80
C GLN A 1 -27.65 6.30 -10.01
N ALA A 2 -26.76 6.30 -11.01
CA ALA A 2 -25.90 5.16 -11.27
C ALA A 2 -24.84 5.04 -10.16
N ASN A 3 -24.88 3.94 -9.40
CA ASN A 3 -23.96 3.63 -8.31
C ASN A 3 -22.61 3.07 -8.83
N THR A 4 -22.08 3.65 -9.89
CA THR A 4 -20.85 3.18 -10.53
C THR A 4 -19.63 3.80 -9.87
N SER A 5 -18.75 2.96 -9.33
CA SER A 5 -17.45 3.41 -8.82
C SER A 5 -16.63 4.00 -9.97
N SER A 6 -16.00 5.17 -9.74
CA SER A 6 -15.11 5.77 -10.74
C SER A 6 -13.94 4.83 -11.07
N ILE A 7 -13.35 4.98 -12.26
CA ILE A 7 -12.18 4.19 -12.67
C ILE A 7 -11.05 4.28 -11.62
N GLY A 8 -10.85 5.46 -11.04
CA GLY A 8 -9.87 5.67 -9.96
C GLY A 8 -10.16 4.79 -8.73
N MET A 9 -11.42 4.66 -8.33
CA MET A 9 -11.82 3.81 -7.21
C MET A 9 -11.61 2.32 -7.49
N ILE A 10 -11.82 1.87 -8.74
CA ILE A 10 -11.55 0.48 -9.15
C ILE A 10 -10.05 0.18 -9.02
N VAL A 11 -9.19 1.09 -9.50
CA VAL A 11 -7.73 0.93 -9.39
C VAL A 11 -7.28 0.90 -7.93
N ILE A 12 -7.81 1.80 -7.10
CA ILE A 12 -7.48 1.84 -5.66
C ILE A 12 -7.90 0.54 -4.96
N ARG A 13 -9.09 0.01 -5.27
CA ARG A 13 -9.57 -1.27 -4.72
C ARG A 13 -8.66 -2.43 -5.10
N ASN A 14 -8.24 -2.54 -6.37
CA ASN A 14 -7.33 -3.59 -6.80
C ASN A 14 -5.96 -3.51 -6.13
N ARG A 15 -5.45 -2.27 -5.93
CA ARG A 15 -4.22 -2.04 -5.16
C ARG A 15 -4.37 -2.51 -3.71
N MET A 16 -5.53 -2.27 -3.08
CA MET A 16 -5.80 -2.75 -1.73
C MET A 16 -5.84 -4.27 -1.61
N HIS A 17 -6.47 -4.96 -2.55
CA HIS A 17 -6.46 -6.43 -2.55
C HIS A 17 -5.03 -6.99 -2.62
N TRP A 18 -4.18 -6.39 -3.46
CA TRP A 18 -2.77 -6.77 -3.55
C TRP A 18 -1.97 -6.47 -2.27
N VAL A 19 -2.23 -5.32 -1.64
CA VAL A 19 -1.60 -4.93 -0.36
C VAL A 19 -2.01 -5.87 0.77
N GLY A 20 -3.29 -6.24 0.87
CA GLY A 20 -3.73 -7.24 1.84
C GLY A 20 -3.11 -8.61 1.59
N HIS A 21 -2.94 -9.00 0.32
CA HIS A 21 -2.21 -10.23 -0.02
C HIS A 21 -0.73 -10.17 0.40
N LEU A 22 -0.05 -9.05 0.18
CA LEU A 22 1.33 -8.84 0.64
C LEU A 22 1.46 -8.94 2.16
N ALA A 23 0.52 -8.35 2.91
CA ALA A 23 0.56 -8.37 4.37
C ALA A 23 0.47 -9.81 4.91
N ARG A 24 -0.30 -10.68 4.24
CA ARG A 24 -0.41 -12.12 4.57
C ARG A 24 0.71 -13.00 4.03
N MET A 25 1.61 -12.48 3.18
CA MET A 25 2.77 -13.27 2.75
C MET A 25 3.75 -13.45 3.91
N GLU A 26 4.53 -14.53 3.89
CA GLU A 26 5.67 -14.72 4.77
C GLU A 26 6.74 -13.62 4.58
N ASP A 27 7.44 -13.28 5.66
CA ASP A 27 8.44 -12.19 5.68
C ASP A 27 9.72 -12.50 4.87
N ASP A 28 9.95 -13.77 4.54
CA ASP A 28 11.05 -14.21 3.68
C ASP A 28 10.77 -13.95 2.19
N ARG A 29 9.52 -13.65 1.82
CA ARG A 29 9.10 -13.45 0.43
C ARG A 29 9.62 -12.12 -0.08
N LEU A 30 10.34 -12.17 -1.20
CA LEU A 30 10.89 -10.99 -1.90
C LEU A 30 9.90 -9.83 -2.06
N PRO A 31 8.60 -10.04 -2.43
CA PRO A 31 7.65 -8.94 -2.55
C PRO A 31 7.41 -8.20 -1.22
N LYS A 32 7.29 -8.91 -0.10
CA LYS A 32 7.07 -8.32 1.23
C LYS A 32 8.35 -7.62 1.70
N GLN A 33 9.50 -8.25 1.52
CA GLN A 33 10.80 -7.63 1.78
C GLN A 33 11.03 -6.35 0.99
N LEU A 34 10.65 -6.32 -0.30
CA LEU A 34 10.78 -5.13 -1.14
C LEU A 34 9.80 -4.03 -0.71
N PHE A 35 8.59 -4.40 -0.30
CA PHE A 35 7.56 -3.46 0.13
C PHE A 35 7.97 -2.68 1.39
N TYR A 36 8.53 -3.38 2.38
CA TYR A 36 9.01 -2.79 3.63
C TYR A 36 10.48 -2.33 3.57
N GLY A 37 11.23 -2.85 2.61
CA GLY A 37 12.65 -2.64 2.49
C GLY A 37 13.03 -1.25 2.00
N GLU A 38 14.26 -0.87 2.32
CA GLU A 38 14.92 0.30 1.74
C GLU A 38 16.14 -0.13 0.95
N LEU A 39 16.43 0.58 -0.15
CA LEU A 39 17.67 0.38 -0.88
C LEU A 39 18.86 0.67 0.04
N GLN A 40 19.68 -0.35 0.28
CA GLN A 40 20.93 -0.20 1.04
C GLN A 40 21.94 0.70 0.33
N ARG A 41 21.93 0.70 -1.01
CA ARG A 41 22.80 1.51 -1.86
C ARG A 41 21.97 2.20 -2.92
N GLY A 42 22.26 3.46 -3.19
CA GLY A 42 21.54 4.26 -4.18
C GLY A 42 21.18 5.64 -3.65
N LYS A 43 21.57 6.67 -4.40
CA LYS A 43 21.29 8.06 -4.02
C LYS A 43 19.89 8.44 -4.51
N ARG A 44 18.95 8.64 -3.58
CA ARG A 44 17.63 9.20 -3.90
C ARG A 44 17.81 10.64 -4.43
N LEU A 45 16.95 11.05 -5.36
CA LEU A 45 17.00 12.40 -5.93
C LEU A 45 16.89 13.46 -4.83
N ARG A 46 17.78 14.46 -4.89
CA ARG A 46 17.74 15.60 -3.98
C ARG A 46 16.43 16.36 -4.19
N HIS A 47 15.78 16.81 -3.11
CA HIS A 47 14.56 17.62 -3.08
C HIS A 47 13.20 16.92 -3.28
N LYS A 48 13.11 15.59 -3.37
CA LYS A 48 11.81 14.89 -3.29
C LYS A 48 11.53 14.38 -1.86
N PRO A 49 10.28 14.45 -1.38
CA PRO A 49 9.87 13.78 -0.15
C PRO A 49 10.21 12.29 -0.23
N LYS A 50 10.71 11.73 0.88
CA LYS A 50 10.98 10.29 1.00
C LYS A 50 9.66 9.51 1.09
N LYS A 51 8.90 9.43 0.00
CA LYS A 51 7.68 8.62 -0.07
C LYS A 51 8.06 7.16 -0.26
N ARG A 52 7.67 6.31 0.69
CA ARG A 52 7.72 4.85 0.58
C ARG A 52 6.45 4.33 -0.08
N PHE A 53 6.46 3.08 -0.49
CA PHE A 53 5.25 2.44 -0.99
C PHE A 53 4.18 2.33 0.11
N SER A 54 4.58 2.13 1.37
CA SER A 54 3.68 2.17 2.53
C SER A 54 2.94 3.51 2.68
N ASP A 55 3.56 4.64 2.33
CA ASP A 55 2.88 5.94 2.33
C ASP A 55 1.79 6.03 1.25
N ALA A 56 1.97 5.34 0.12
CA ALA A 56 0.94 5.25 -0.91
C ALA A 56 -0.26 4.44 -0.40
N VAL A 57 -0.02 3.34 0.33
CA VAL A 57 -1.08 2.55 0.98
C VAL A 57 -1.89 3.40 1.94
N LYS A 58 -1.25 4.18 2.82
CA LYS A 58 -1.94 5.12 3.73
C LYS A 58 -2.84 6.10 2.96
N SER A 59 -2.37 6.62 1.83
CA SER A 59 -3.15 7.54 0.99
C SER A 59 -4.40 6.88 0.40
N TYR A 60 -4.27 5.62 -0.03
CA TYR A 60 -5.36 4.85 -0.59
C TYR A 60 -6.38 4.45 0.47
N LEU A 61 -5.94 4.07 1.68
CA LEU A 61 -6.82 3.78 2.81
C LEU A 61 -7.66 5.02 3.17
N LYS A 62 -7.02 6.19 3.21
CA LYS A 62 -7.72 7.47 3.41
C LYS A 62 -8.73 7.75 2.30
N ALA A 63 -8.41 7.45 1.05
CA ALA A 63 -9.34 7.59 -0.08
C ALA A 63 -10.54 6.62 -0.01
N LEU A 64 -10.37 5.47 0.64
CA LEU A 64 -11.44 4.50 0.90
C LEU A 64 -12.17 4.73 2.23
N ASN A 65 -11.82 5.78 2.98
CA ASN A 65 -12.35 6.07 4.31
C ASN A 65 -12.14 4.92 5.32
N VAL A 66 -11.04 4.18 5.17
CA VAL A 66 -10.62 3.11 6.09
C VAL A 66 -9.63 3.68 7.10
N LYS A 67 -9.73 3.25 8.36
CA LYS A 67 -8.75 3.62 9.39
C LYS A 67 -7.35 3.15 8.98
N VAL A 68 -6.39 4.06 9.07
CA VAL A 68 -4.99 3.77 8.68
C VAL A 68 -4.25 3.03 9.79
N GLU A 69 -4.71 3.16 11.03
CA GLU A 69 -4.16 2.45 12.20
C GLU A 69 -4.41 0.95 12.05
N ASN A 70 -3.37 0.15 12.34
CA ASN A 70 -3.43 -1.32 12.40
C ASN A 70 -3.97 -2.00 11.13
N TRP A 71 -3.85 -1.37 9.96
CA TRP A 71 -4.35 -1.94 8.70
C TRP A 71 -3.71 -3.29 8.35
N GLU A 72 -2.47 -3.55 8.79
CA GLU A 72 -1.79 -4.83 8.60
C GLU A 72 -2.44 -5.92 9.46
N GLU A 73 -2.78 -5.61 10.70
CA GLU A 73 -3.50 -6.51 11.61
C GLU A 73 -4.90 -6.82 11.06
N MET A 74 -5.60 -5.83 10.50
CA MET A 74 -6.92 -6.03 9.87
C MET A 74 -6.88 -6.96 8.64
N THR A 75 -5.69 -7.30 8.13
CA THR A 75 -5.54 -8.18 6.96
C THR A 75 -5.12 -9.60 7.32
N GLN A 76 -4.75 -9.84 8.59
CA GLN A 76 -4.59 -11.15 9.18
C GLN A 76 -5.96 -11.52 9.78
N ASP A 77 -6.60 -12.59 9.29
CA ASP A 77 -7.86 -13.07 9.88
C ASP A 77 -7.68 -13.45 11.36
#